data_AF-I3I808-F1
#
_entry.id   AF-I3I808-F1
#
_cell.length_a   1.000
_cell.length_b   1.000
_cell.length_c   1.000
_cell.angle_alpha   90.00
_cell.angle_beta   90.00
_cell.angle_gamma   90.00
#
_symmetry.space_group_name_H-M   'P 1'
#
loop_
_entity.id
_entity.type
_entity.pdbx_description
1 polymer ?
#
loop_
_entity_poly.entity_id
_entity_poly.type
_entity_poly.pdbx_seq_one_letter_code
_entity_poly.pdbx_strand_id
1 'polypeptide(L)'
;MDLVDGGFVINPLNDTATERLPQLHKHQQLSFRVDYIGDERQPVLVVDNFLANAEQLIDYCVQHSKFNTADLSYPGVRMPAPSTYLRAMLRDLGEIIYSTFAIKSTMIQGLRSDYSMVVTPPAQLRPPQCVPHVDSTGLNNLACVHYLCDETMGGTSLYRHRTTGYQTISDARKQLYLVELTAQLQQRELPKAYINGSTDLFEQLASYDAVFNRLVMYRSNHLHSGNIAPTFKFDPNPRTGRLTLNTFVHCQE
;
A
#
# COMPACT_ATOMS: atom_id res chain seq x y z
N MET A 1 18.86 3.26 -11.15
CA MET A 1 17.48 3.46 -10.70
C MET A 1 17.46 2.93 -9.29
N ASP A 2 17.71 3.80 -8.32
CA ASP A 2 17.92 3.41 -6.93
C ASP A 2 16.56 3.09 -6.31
N LEU A 3 16.16 1.82 -6.43
CA LEU A 3 15.07 1.28 -5.65
C LEU A 3 15.65 0.71 -4.36
N VAL A 4 15.26 1.36 -3.27
CA VAL A 4 15.40 0.93 -1.87
C VAL A 4 16.83 1.04 -1.33
N ASP A 5 17.13 2.23 -0.78
CA ASP A 5 17.87 2.35 0.47
C ASP A 5 17.40 3.61 1.23
N GLY A 6 16.09 3.70 1.43
CA GLY A 6 15.50 4.68 2.32
C GLY A 6 15.55 4.12 3.74
N GLY A 7 16.68 4.29 4.44
CA GLY A 7 16.78 3.93 5.85
C GLY A 7 15.58 4.49 6.62
N PHE A 8 14.75 3.59 7.16
CA PHE A 8 13.55 3.97 7.90
C PHE A 8 13.95 4.35 9.32
N VAL A 9 13.83 5.64 9.65
CA VAL A 9 13.83 6.08 11.04
C VAL A 9 12.47 5.67 11.64
N ILE A 10 12.50 4.76 12.61
CA ILE A 10 11.35 4.44 13.46
C ILE A 10 11.04 5.71 14.26
N ASN A 11 10.07 6.51 13.80
CA ASN A 11 9.55 7.58 14.63
C ASN A 11 8.70 6.93 15.73
N PRO A 12 8.96 7.21 17.02
CA PRO A 12 8.05 6.82 18.08
C PRO A 12 6.66 7.40 17.78
N LEU A 13 5.63 6.71 18.29
CA LEU A 13 4.22 7.13 18.23
C LEU A 13 4.07 8.49 18.96
N ASN A 14 4.43 9.59 18.29
CA ASN A 14 4.43 10.92 18.87
C ASN A 14 3.06 11.56 18.65
N ASP A 15 2.06 11.11 19.41
CA ASP A 15 0.86 11.90 19.60
C ASP A 15 1.19 13.02 20.60
N THR A 16 0.91 14.28 20.26
CA THR A 16 1.06 15.37 21.24
C THR A 16 -0.05 15.29 22.28
N ALA A 17 0.26 15.56 23.56
CA ALA A 17 -0.66 15.37 24.70
C ALA A 17 -1.97 16.19 24.64
N THR A 18 -2.13 17.07 23.66
CA THR A 18 -3.28 17.97 23.47
C THR A 18 -4.23 17.57 22.34
N GLU A 19 -3.89 16.56 21.52
CA GLU A 19 -4.71 16.18 20.36
C GLU A 19 -5.85 15.22 20.73
N ARG A 20 -7.07 15.54 20.28
CA ARG A 20 -8.22 14.63 20.40
C ARG A 20 -8.12 13.54 19.34
N LEU A 21 -7.52 12.42 19.71
CA LEU A 21 -7.38 11.25 18.84
C LEU A 21 -8.73 10.55 18.59
N PRO A 22 -8.93 9.93 17.41
CA PRO A 22 -10.14 9.18 17.12
C PRO A 22 -10.21 7.91 17.99
N GLN A 23 -11.41 7.60 18.49
CA GLN A 23 -11.67 6.44 19.33
C GLN A 23 -12.20 5.30 18.46
N LEU A 24 -11.32 4.44 17.96
CA LEU A 24 -11.67 3.48 16.90
C LEU A 24 -12.13 2.13 17.47
N HIS A 25 -13.27 1.65 16.97
CA HIS A 25 -13.90 0.40 17.40
C HIS A 25 -13.99 -0.59 16.24
N LYS A 26 -13.88 -1.88 16.54
CA LYS A 26 -14.12 -2.96 15.57
C LYS A 26 -15.57 -2.92 15.07
N HIS A 27 -15.78 -2.98 13.76
CA HIS A 27 -17.13 -3.10 13.20
C HIS A 27 -17.73 -4.47 13.54
N GLN A 28 -19.03 -4.53 13.87
CA GLN A 28 -19.70 -5.81 14.21
C GLN A 28 -19.81 -6.76 13.01
N GLN A 29 -19.90 -6.20 11.81
CA GLN A 29 -19.91 -6.93 10.53
C GLN A 29 -18.52 -7.04 9.89
N LEU A 30 -17.45 -6.88 10.68
CA LEU A 30 -16.09 -7.13 10.18
C LEU A 30 -16.02 -8.55 9.63
N SER A 31 -15.57 -8.66 8.39
CA SER A 31 -15.35 -9.95 7.73
C SER A 31 -14.00 -9.94 7.05
N PHE A 32 -13.40 -11.11 6.86
CA PHE A 32 -12.15 -11.23 6.13
C PHE A 32 -12.13 -12.48 5.28
N ARG A 33 -11.28 -12.46 4.25
CA ARG A 33 -10.90 -13.62 3.45
C ARG A 33 -9.42 -13.58 3.13
N VAL A 34 -8.88 -14.73 2.76
CA VAL A 34 -7.50 -14.87 2.31
C VAL A 34 -7.51 -15.44 0.90
N ASP A 35 -6.99 -14.67 -0.04
CA ASP A 35 -6.82 -15.07 -1.43
C ASP A 35 -5.35 -15.46 -1.66
N TYR A 36 -5.09 -16.49 -2.49
CA TYR A 36 -3.73 -16.97 -2.78
C TYR A 36 -3.40 -16.72 -4.25
N ILE A 37 -2.46 -15.83 -4.52
CA ILE A 37 -2.27 -15.22 -5.84
C ILE A 37 -1.07 -15.80 -6.57
N GLY A 38 -1.30 -16.11 -7.86
CA GLY A 38 -0.31 -16.60 -8.81
C GLY A 38 0.37 -17.92 -8.42
N ASP A 39 1.41 -18.29 -9.19
CA ASP A 39 2.12 -19.56 -9.01
C ASP A 39 2.88 -19.66 -7.67
N GLU A 40 3.28 -18.51 -7.09
CA GLU A 40 3.93 -18.46 -5.78
C GLU A 40 2.93 -18.59 -4.62
N ARG A 41 1.62 -18.61 -4.92
CA ARG A 41 0.52 -18.66 -3.94
C ARG A 41 0.70 -17.62 -2.84
N GLN A 42 1.03 -16.39 -3.20
CA GLN A 42 1.24 -15.32 -2.22
C GLN A 42 -0.10 -14.97 -1.55
N PRO A 43 -0.17 -14.98 -0.21
CA PRO A 43 -1.40 -14.66 0.49
C PRO A 43 -1.71 -13.17 0.38
N VAL A 44 -2.99 -12.85 0.21
CA VAL A 44 -3.55 -11.51 0.32
C VAL A 44 -4.71 -11.56 1.30
N LEU A 45 -4.61 -10.77 2.36
CA LEU A 45 -5.67 -10.61 3.34
C LEU A 45 -6.57 -9.45 2.90
N VAL A 46 -7.85 -9.74 2.70
CA VAL A 46 -8.88 -8.73 2.44
C VAL A 46 -9.81 -8.68 3.64
N VAL A 47 -9.93 -7.52 4.27
CA VAL A 47 -10.83 -7.27 5.40
C VAL A 47 -11.85 -6.23 4.99
N ASP A 48 -13.13 -6.58 5.05
CA ASP A 48 -14.25 -5.68 4.80
C ASP A 48 -14.87 -5.22 6.12
N ASN A 49 -15.33 -3.98 6.15
CA ASN A 49 -15.88 -3.32 7.34
C ASN A 49 -14.92 -3.38 8.53
N PHE A 50 -13.69 -2.87 8.40
CA PHE A 50 -12.71 -2.96 9.48
C PHE A 50 -13.18 -2.22 10.76
N LEU A 51 -13.51 -0.93 10.65
CA LEU A 51 -13.84 -0.09 11.80
C LEU A 51 -15.33 0.31 11.82
N ALA A 52 -15.95 0.35 13.00
CA ALA A 52 -17.34 0.79 13.19
C ALA A 52 -17.57 2.28 12.87
N ASN A 53 -16.48 3.05 12.87
CA ASN A 53 -16.48 4.51 12.82
C ASN A 53 -15.28 5.02 12.02
N ALA A 54 -15.04 4.43 10.84
CA ALA A 54 -13.93 4.76 9.95
C ALA A 54 -13.97 6.23 9.49
N GLU A 55 -15.13 6.86 9.48
CA GLU A 55 -15.34 8.27 9.15
C GLU A 55 -14.57 9.21 10.09
N GLN A 56 -14.33 8.79 11.36
CA GLN A 56 -13.51 9.57 12.29
C GLN A 56 -12.06 9.71 11.81
N LEU A 57 -11.55 8.80 10.99
CA LEU A 57 -10.23 8.92 10.37
C LEU A 57 -10.23 9.99 9.27
N ILE A 58 -11.30 10.09 8.48
CA ILE A 58 -11.47 11.18 7.51
C ILE A 58 -11.53 12.52 8.23
N ASP A 59 -12.36 12.62 9.28
CA ASP A 59 -12.50 13.86 10.04
C ASP A 59 -11.19 14.27 10.70
N TYR A 60 -10.45 13.32 11.30
CA TYR A 60 -9.12 13.58 11.83
C TYR A 60 -8.16 14.06 10.74
N CYS A 61 -8.15 13.40 9.57
CA CYS A 61 -7.31 13.79 8.44
C CYS A 61 -7.59 15.22 7.98
N VAL A 62 -8.87 15.57 7.79
CA VAL A 62 -9.31 16.92 7.38
C VAL A 62 -8.92 17.98 8.39
N GLN A 63 -9.09 17.71 9.69
CA GLN A 63 -8.76 18.66 10.75
C GLN A 63 -7.25 18.96 10.83
N HIS A 64 -6.40 17.97 10.54
CA HIS A 64 -4.95 18.12 10.69
C HIS A 64 -4.27 18.52 9.38
N SER A 65 -4.68 17.96 8.23
CA SER A 65 -4.31 18.32 6.84
C SER A 65 -2.85 18.74 6.57
N LYS A 66 -1.88 18.26 7.37
CA LYS A 66 -0.44 18.57 7.24
C LYS A 66 0.24 17.59 6.30
N PHE A 67 -0.23 17.56 5.06
CA PHE A 67 0.33 16.71 4.01
C PHE A 67 1.68 17.24 3.52
N ASN A 68 2.62 16.32 3.33
CA ASN A 68 3.92 16.56 2.71
C ASN A 68 4.03 15.73 1.43
N THR A 69 4.88 16.16 0.49
CA THR A 69 5.25 15.35 -0.67
C THR A 69 5.79 14.00 -0.21
N ALA A 70 5.29 12.92 -0.80
CA ALA A 70 5.74 11.58 -0.48
C ALA A 70 7.14 11.28 -1.08
N ASP A 71 7.59 10.04 -0.90
CA ASP A 71 8.86 9.54 -1.42
C ASP A 71 8.91 9.47 -2.97
N LEU A 72 10.01 8.94 -3.50
CA LEU A 72 10.23 8.89 -4.96
C LEU A 72 9.27 7.94 -5.70
N SER A 73 8.73 6.92 -5.02
CA SER A 73 7.88 5.89 -5.62
C SER A 73 6.39 6.21 -5.49
N TYR A 74 5.96 6.93 -4.46
CA TYR A 74 4.55 7.26 -4.29
C TYR A 74 4.14 8.54 -5.05
N PRO A 75 3.10 8.51 -5.91
CA PRO A 75 2.68 9.64 -6.74
C PRO A 75 1.67 10.54 -6.02
N GLY A 76 2.08 11.13 -4.90
CA GLY A 76 1.24 12.08 -4.19
C GLY A 76 1.78 12.53 -2.85
N VAL A 77 0.86 12.70 -1.88
CA VAL A 77 1.15 13.30 -0.58
C VAL A 77 0.85 12.35 0.57
N ARG A 78 1.57 12.53 1.69
CA ARG A 78 1.41 11.76 2.92
C ARG A 78 1.37 12.62 4.17
N MET A 79 0.64 12.13 5.17
CA MET A 79 0.60 12.67 6.53
C MET A 79 0.58 11.48 7.51
N PRO A 80 1.31 11.52 8.64
CA PRO A 80 1.22 10.46 9.63
C PRO A 80 -0.22 10.16 10.08
N ALA A 81 -0.55 8.88 10.24
CA ALA A 81 -1.82 8.44 10.81
C ALA A 81 -1.81 8.54 12.35
N PRO A 82 -2.97 8.72 13.02
CA PRO A 82 -3.04 8.72 14.47
C PRO A 82 -2.62 7.37 15.03
N SER A 83 -1.89 7.34 16.15
CA SER A 83 -1.42 6.06 16.72
C SER A 83 -2.56 5.12 17.13
N THR A 84 -3.76 5.66 17.41
CA THR A 84 -4.94 4.86 17.74
C THR A 84 -5.36 3.93 16.60
N TYR A 85 -5.08 4.29 15.35
CA TYR A 85 -5.31 3.42 14.19
C TYR A 85 -4.43 2.17 14.21
N LEU A 86 -3.12 2.33 14.43
CA LEU A 86 -2.20 1.18 14.53
C LEU A 86 -2.56 0.28 15.71
N ARG A 87 -2.96 0.87 16.85
CA ARG A 87 -3.45 0.09 18.01
C ARG A 87 -4.71 -0.69 17.69
N ALA A 88 -5.66 -0.11 16.97
CA ALA A 88 -6.87 -0.81 16.54
C ALA A 88 -6.55 -1.96 15.58
N MET A 89 -5.65 -1.75 14.62
CA MET A 89 -5.21 -2.79 13.68
C MET A 89 -4.58 -3.98 14.42
N LEU A 90 -3.65 -3.73 15.32
CA LEU A 90 -3.01 -4.81 16.11
C LEU A 90 -4.02 -5.52 17.01
N ARG A 91 -4.88 -4.77 17.71
CA ARG A 91 -5.91 -5.32 18.61
C ARG A 91 -6.89 -6.24 17.89
N ASP A 92 -7.37 -5.81 16.73
CA ASP A 92 -8.53 -6.45 16.07
C ASP A 92 -8.14 -7.43 14.96
N LEU A 93 -6.96 -7.24 14.35
CA LEU A 93 -6.48 -8.04 13.21
C LEU A 93 -5.18 -8.81 13.47
N GLY A 94 -4.49 -8.60 14.60
CA GLY A 94 -3.17 -9.17 14.87
C GLY A 94 -3.10 -10.68 14.61
N GLU A 95 -3.96 -11.48 15.24
CA GLU A 95 -4.00 -12.94 15.05
C GLU A 95 -4.33 -13.36 13.60
N ILE A 96 -5.18 -12.59 12.91
CA ILE A 96 -5.53 -12.85 11.51
C ILE A 96 -4.31 -12.59 10.62
N ILE A 97 -3.56 -11.51 10.89
CA ILE A 97 -2.33 -11.17 10.17
C ILE A 97 -1.26 -12.25 10.40
N TYR A 98 -1.03 -12.65 11.66
CA TYR A 98 -0.01 -13.62 12.03
C TYR A 98 -0.26 -14.98 11.36
N SER A 99 -1.49 -15.47 11.44
CA SER A 99 -1.90 -16.73 10.81
C SER A 99 -1.83 -16.66 9.28
N THR A 100 -2.29 -15.56 8.66
CA THR A 100 -2.32 -15.42 7.19
C THR A 100 -0.92 -15.39 6.59
N PHE A 101 0.01 -14.65 7.20
CA PHE A 101 1.37 -14.45 6.66
C PHE A 101 2.42 -15.37 7.29
N ALA A 102 2.01 -16.29 8.16
CA ALA A 102 2.90 -17.19 8.90
C ALA A 102 4.02 -16.44 9.65
N ILE A 103 3.71 -15.26 10.20
CA ILE A 103 4.61 -14.45 11.02
C ILE A 103 4.20 -14.52 12.50
N LYS A 104 5.10 -14.12 13.41
CA LYS A 104 4.83 -14.04 14.85
C LYS A 104 4.85 -12.59 15.31
N SER A 105 4.10 -12.26 16.37
CA SER A 105 4.17 -10.94 17.01
C SER A 105 5.59 -10.56 17.43
N THR A 106 6.40 -11.53 17.87
CA THR A 106 7.80 -11.34 18.25
C THR A 106 8.73 -11.00 17.08
N MET A 107 8.29 -11.22 15.83
CA MET A 107 9.06 -10.83 14.65
C MET A 107 8.86 -9.35 14.32
N ILE A 108 7.79 -8.71 14.80
CA ILE A 108 7.50 -7.31 14.43
C ILE A 108 8.49 -6.38 15.11
N GLN A 109 9.27 -5.66 14.31
CA GLN A 109 10.24 -4.66 14.77
C GLN A 109 9.65 -3.24 14.75
N GLY A 110 8.63 -3.01 13.94
CA GLY A 110 7.96 -1.71 13.89
C GLY A 110 6.72 -1.70 13.01
N LEU A 111 5.83 -0.75 13.30
CA LEU A 111 4.68 -0.44 12.46
C LEU A 111 4.63 1.05 12.19
N ARG A 112 4.26 1.40 10.97
CA ARG A 112 4.00 2.79 10.57
C ARG A 112 2.77 2.84 9.68
N SER A 113 1.94 3.86 9.86
CA SER A 113 0.87 4.16 8.90
C SER A 113 0.85 5.64 8.59
N ASP A 114 0.64 5.95 7.31
CA ASP A 114 0.46 7.32 6.83
C ASP A 114 -0.88 7.40 6.07
N TYR A 115 -1.64 8.47 6.31
CA TYR A 115 -2.63 8.92 5.33
C TYR A 115 -1.91 9.19 4.01
N SER A 116 -2.44 8.66 2.93
CA SER A 116 -1.84 8.68 1.61
C SER A 116 -2.90 9.08 0.58
N MET A 117 -2.59 10.06 -0.25
CA MET A 117 -3.46 10.55 -1.31
C MET A 117 -2.71 10.65 -2.64
N VAL A 118 -3.29 10.09 -3.69
CA VAL A 118 -2.75 10.19 -5.06
C VAL A 118 -3.20 11.51 -5.66
N VAL A 119 -2.25 12.41 -5.91
CA VAL A 119 -2.51 13.77 -6.42
C VAL A 119 -1.63 14.16 -7.62
N THR A 120 -0.74 13.26 -8.05
CA THR A 120 0.17 13.53 -9.18
C THR A 120 -0.49 13.11 -10.51
N PRO A 121 -0.79 14.05 -11.43
CA PRO A 121 -1.37 13.70 -12.73
C PRO A 121 -0.35 13.00 -13.64
N PRO A 122 -0.80 12.25 -14.67
CA PRO A 122 0.07 11.43 -15.53
C PRO A 122 1.27 12.19 -16.13
N ALA A 123 1.06 13.43 -16.59
CA ALA A 123 2.12 14.26 -17.18
C ALA A 123 3.31 14.54 -16.23
N GLN A 124 3.08 14.47 -14.92
CA GLN A 124 4.07 14.71 -13.87
C GLN A 124 4.66 13.43 -13.28
N LEU A 125 4.23 12.25 -13.76
CA LEU A 125 4.77 10.99 -13.29
C LEU A 125 6.24 10.84 -13.66
N ARG A 126 6.98 10.26 -12.72
CA ARG A 126 8.35 9.77 -12.92
C ARG A 126 8.31 8.32 -13.37
N PRO A 127 9.33 7.81 -14.07
CA PRO A 127 9.38 6.42 -14.54
C PRO A 127 9.06 5.35 -13.48
N PRO A 128 9.56 5.43 -12.21
CA PRO A 128 9.20 4.44 -11.18
C PRO A 128 7.70 4.41 -10.83
N GLN A 129 6.95 5.47 -11.09
CA GLN A 129 5.51 5.57 -10.79
C GLN A 129 4.62 5.01 -11.92
N CYS A 130 5.21 4.66 -13.06
CA CYS A 130 4.50 4.14 -14.23
C CYS A 130 4.50 2.61 -14.32
N VAL A 131 5.19 1.92 -13.40
CA VAL A 131 5.36 0.46 -13.41
C VAL A 131 5.08 -0.12 -12.00
N PRO A 132 4.74 -1.41 -11.88
CA PRO A 132 4.64 -2.07 -10.59
C PRO A 132 5.95 -1.98 -9.80
N HIS A 133 5.83 -1.85 -8.48
CA HIS A 133 6.96 -1.73 -7.57
C HIS A 133 6.82 -2.68 -6.38
N VAL A 134 7.87 -2.72 -5.56
CA VAL A 134 7.88 -3.34 -4.23
C VAL A 134 8.27 -2.28 -3.21
N ASP A 135 7.74 -2.36 -1.99
CA ASP A 135 8.07 -1.42 -0.92
C ASP A 135 9.34 -1.83 -0.16
N SER A 136 9.63 -3.13 -0.13
CA SER A 136 10.84 -3.69 0.47
C SER A 136 11.16 -5.05 -0.16
N THR A 137 12.39 -5.52 0.01
CA THR A 137 12.78 -6.89 -0.39
C THR A 137 12.63 -7.94 0.72
N GLY A 138 12.37 -7.52 1.96
CA GLY A 138 12.19 -8.41 3.11
C GLY A 138 11.02 -9.38 2.92
N LEU A 139 11.21 -10.65 3.27
CA LEU A 139 10.24 -11.71 3.02
C LEU A 139 9.04 -11.60 3.96
N ASN A 140 9.28 -11.15 5.20
CA ASN A 140 8.25 -11.07 6.24
C ASN A 140 7.58 -9.70 6.36
N ASN A 141 8.08 -8.69 5.65
CA ASN A 141 7.50 -7.36 5.66
C ASN A 141 6.14 -7.33 4.96
N LEU A 142 5.19 -6.60 5.55
CA LEU A 142 3.83 -6.48 5.03
C LEU A 142 3.50 -5.04 4.68
N ALA A 143 2.75 -4.87 3.60
CA ALA A 143 2.16 -3.63 3.15
C ALA A 143 0.64 -3.76 3.17
N CYS A 144 -0.03 -2.67 3.52
CA CYS A 144 -1.46 -2.63 3.70
C CYS A 144 -2.02 -1.32 3.17
N VAL A 145 -3.14 -1.39 2.45
CA VAL A 145 -3.93 -0.23 2.02
C VAL A 145 -5.32 -0.35 2.62
N HIS A 146 -5.67 0.56 3.53
CA HIS A 146 -7.03 0.71 4.05
C HIS A 146 -7.72 1.89 3.36
N TYR A 147 -8.78 1.59 2.63
CA TYR A 147 -9.51 2.56 1.80
C TYR A 147 -10.50 3.36 2.65
N LEU A 148 -10.36 4.68 2.62
CA LEU A 148 -11.32 5.64 3.18
C LEU A 148 -12.06 6.37 2.06
N CYS A 149 -12.23 5.68 0.92
CA CYS A 149 -12.92 6.12 -0.29
C CYS A 149 -13.64 4.94 -0.95
N ASP A 150 -14.49 5.22 -1.92
CA ASP A 150 -15.28 4.22 -2.66
C ASP A 150 -14.57 3.65 -3.90
N GLU A 151 -15.22 2.71 -4.57
CA GLU A 151 -14.74 1.99 -5.76
C GLU A 151 -14.47 2.88 -6.97
N THR A 152 -15.05 4.08 -7.03
CA THR A 152 -14.76 5.02 -8.12
C THR A 152 -13.33 5.54 -8.08
N MET A 153 -12.64 5.36 -6.94
CA MET A 153 -11.25 5.73 -6.71
C MET A 153 -10.25 4.61 -7.06
N GLY A 154 -10.70 3.53 -7.69
CA GLY A 154 -9.86 2.48 -8.24
C GLY A 154 -9.59 1.35 -7.25
N GLY A 155 -8.32 1.10 -6.90
CA GLY A 155 -7.95 -0.07 -6.11
C GLY A 155 -6.44 -0.34 -6.07
N THR A 156 -6.06 -1.59 -5.85
CA THR A 156 -4.68 -2.08 -5.90
C THR A 156 -4.62 -3.39 -6.68
N SER A 157 -3.65 -3.50 -7.58
CA SER A 157 -3.39 -4.72 -8.33
C SER A 157 -2.02 -5.31 -7.99
N LEU A 158 -1.94 -6.63 -8.08
CA LEU A 158 -0.72 -7.41 -7.93
C LEU A 158 -0.29 -7.98 -9.27
N TYR A 159 1.03 -8.06 -9.49
CA TYR A 159 1.62 -8.30 -10.79
C TYR A 159 2.72 -9.36 -10.77
N ARG A 160 2.96 -9.93 -11.95
CA ARG A 160 4.15 -10.70 -12.29
C ARG A 160 4.95 -9.97 -13.35
N HIS A 161 6.26 -9.89 -13.17
CA HIS A 161 7.17 -9.49 -14.25
C HIS A 161 7.32 -10.66 -15.24
N ARG A 162 6.98 -10.44 -16.52
CA ARG A 162 6.86 -11.53 -17.51
C ARG A 162 8.19 -12.20 -17.83
N THR A 163 9.25 -11.41 -18.00
CA THR A 163 10.56 -11.94 -18.43
C THR A 163 11.25 -12.76 -17.36
N THR A 164 11.19 -12.34 -16.10
CA THR A 164 11.80 -13.09 -15.00
C THR A 164 10.84 -14.11 -14.38
N GLY A 165 9.54 -13.99 -14.64
CA GLY A 165 8.48 -14.77 -13.98
C GLY A 165 8.24 -14.39 -12.52
N TYR A 166 8.93 -13.37 -11.99
CA TYR A 166 8.87 -13.00 -10.58
C TYR A 166 7.57 -12.27 -10.22
N GLN A 167 6.95 -12.71 -9.14
CA GLN A 167 5.80 -12.05 -8.49
C GLN A 167 6.28 -11.28 -7.26
N THR A 168 7.28 -11.85 -6.57
CA THR A 168 7.97 -11.22 -5.45
C THR A 168 9.44 -10.95 -5.74
N ILE A 169 9.96 -9.84 -5.22
CA ILE A 169 11.35 -9.40 -5.36
C ILE A 169 12.03 -9.46 -3.99
N SER A 170 12.75 -10.55 -3.71
CA SER A 170 13.65 -10.66 -2.56
C SER A 170 15.04 -10.07 -2.86
N ASP A 171 15.91 -9.98 -1.85
CA ASP A 171 17.29 -9.53 -2.05
C ASP A 171 18.03 -10.37 -3.11
N ALA A 172 17.81 -11.70 -3.08
CA ALA A 172 18.40 -12.62 -4.06
C ALA A 172 17.87 -12.40 -5.50
N ARG A 173 16.66 -11.86 -5.65
CA ARG A 173 16.00 -11.63 -6.96
C ARG A 173 16.22 -10.21 -7.50
N LYS A 174 16.50 -9.25 -6.61
CA LYS A 174 16.55 -7.81 -6.90
C LYS A 174 17.48 -7.49 -8.07
N GLN A 175 18.71 -8.02 -8.04
CA GLN A 175 19.71 -7.68 -9.07
C GLN A 175 19.27 -8.10 -10.47
N LEU A 176 18.85 -9.36 -10.64
CA LEU A 176 18.38 -9.86 -11.94
C LEU A 176 17.14 -9.09 -12.42
N TYR A 177 16.18 -8.86 -11.52
CA TYR A 177 14.98 -8.10 -11.84
C TYR A 177 15.30 -6.69 -12.37
N LEU A 178 16.17 -5.96 -11.68
CA LEU A 178 16.53 -4.60 -12.08
C LEU A 178 17.29 -4.54 -13.40
N VAL A 179 18.18 -5.51 -13.66
CA VAL A 179 18.91 -5.60 -14.93
C VAL A 179 17.95 -5.81 -16.09
N GLU A 180 17.06 -6.81 -15.98
CA GLU A 180 16.08 -7.13 -17.03
C GLU A 180 15.11 -5.96 -17.25
N LEU A 181 14.53 -5.43 -16.18
CA LEU A 181 13.60 -4.30 -16.30
C LEU A 181 14.29 -3.09 -16.94
N THR A 182 15.50 -2.73 -16.50
CA THR A 182 16.23 -1.57 -17.06
C THR A 182 16.50 -1.75 -18.55
N ALA A 183 16.95 -2.93 -18.98
CA ALA A 183 17.19 -3.23 -20.39
C ALA A 183 15.90 -3.08 -21.22
N GLN A 184 14.77 -3.57 -20.70
CA GLN A 184 13.48 -3.48 -21.37
C GLN A 184 12.94 -2.05 -21.45
N LEU A 185 13.18 -1.23 -20.42
CA LEU A 185 12.79 0.17 -20.38
C LEU A 185 13.66 1.06 -21.28
N GLN A 186 14.90 0.67 -21.57
CA GLN A 186 15.76 1.39 -22.53
C GLN A 186 15.34 1.16 -23.99
N GLN A 187 14.68 0.04 -24.27
CA GLN A 187 14.27 -0.34 -25.62
C GLN A 187 12.89 0.21 -26.04
N ARG A 188 12.18 0.90 -25.13
CA ARG A 188 10.82 1.39 -25.38
C ARG A 188 10.55 2.70 -24.66
N GLU A 189 9.71 3.54 -25.25
CA GLU A 189 9.12 4.64 -24.50
C GLU A 189 7.94 4.09 -23.68
N LEU A 190 8.01 4.22 -22.36
CA LEU A 190 6.85 3.96 -21.51
C LEU A 190 5.89 5.16 -21.55
N PRO A 191 4.57 4.92 -21.66
CA PRO A 191 3.61 5.99 -21.45
C PRO A 191 3.77 6.52 -20.02
N LYS A 192 3.74 7.85 -19.88
CA LYS A 192 3.60 8.50 -18.57
C LYS A 192 2.16 8.32 -18.08
N ALA A 193 1.87 7.14 -17.57
CA ALA A 193 0.55 6.74 -17.11
C ALA A 193 0.66 5.76 -15.94
N TYR A 194 -0.38 5.72 -15.13
CA TYR A 194 -0.57 4.66 -14.15
C TYR A 194 -0.86 3.34 -14.87
N ILE A 195 -0.16 2.28 -14.49
CA ILE A 195 -0.47 0.95 -15.00
C ILE A 195 -1.86 0.51 -14.52
N ASN A 196 -2.68 0.04 -15.45
CA ASN A 196 -3.97 -0.59 -15.20
C ASN A 196 -4.06 -1.81 -16.13
N GLY A 197 -4.29 -3.01 -15.58
CA GLY A 197 -4.29 -4.24 -16.37
C GLY A 197 -2.89 -4.73 -16.73
N SER A 198 -2.85 -5.77 -17.56
CA SER A 198 -1.60 -6.34 -18.06
C SER A 198 -0.96 -5.49 -19.16
N THR A 199 0.36 -5.53 -19.26
CA THR A 199 1.19 -4.95 -20.32
C THR A 199 2.12 -6.03 -20.89
N ASP A 200 2.97 -5.64 -21.86
CA ASP A 200 4.02 -6.52 -22.40
C ASP A 200 5.11 -6.87 -21.37
N LEU A 201 5.26 -6.06 -20.32
CA LEU A 201 6.27 -6.27 -19.28
C LEU A 201 5.69 -6.96 -18.05
N PHE A 202 4.44 -6.65 -17.72
CA PHE A 202 3.80 -7.09 -16.49
C PHE A 202 2.46 -7.77 -16.77
N GLU A 203 2.21 -8.85 -16.06
CA GLU A 203 0.92 -9.51 -16.03
C GLU A 203 0.21 -9.15 -14.75
N GLN A 204 -1.02 -8.66 -14.84
CA GLN A 204 -1.87 -8.45 -13.66
C GLN A 204 -2.40 -9.82 -13.21
N LEU A 205 -2.04 -10.23 -12.00
CA LEU A 205 -2.45 -11.51 -11.41
C LEU A 205 -3.76 -11.39 -10.64
N ALA A 206 -3.95 -10.26 -9.96
CA ALA A 206 -5.13 -9.99 -9.14
C ALA A 206 -5.38 -8.49 -9.05
N SER A 207 -6.64 -8.12 -8.80
CA SER A 207 -7.06 -6.74 -8.56
C SER A 207 -8.06 -6.70 -7.42
N TYR A 208 -7.91 -5.71 -6.56
CA TYR A 208 -8.78 -5.49 -5.41
C TYR A 208 -9.30 -4.06 -5.46
N ASP A 209 -10.62 -3.92 -5.63
CA ASP A 209 -11.27 -2.62 -5.68
C ASP A 209 -11.16 -1.91 -4.33
N ALA A 210 -11.00 -0.59 -4.40
CA ALA A 210 -11.25 0.30 -3.30
C ALA A 210 -12.70 0.13 -2.88
N VAL A 211 -12.93 -0.16 -1.60
CA VAL A 211 -14.26 -0.17 -1.01
C VAL A 211 -14.13 0.54 0.31
N PHE A 212 -15.05 1.44 0.62
CA PHE A 212 -14.94 2.19 1.86
C PHE A 212 -14.80 1.23 3.05
N ASN A 213 -13.81 1.49 3.90
CA ASN A 213 -13.48 0.70 5.08
C ASN A 213 -12.98 -0.74 4.78
N ARG A 214 -12.56 -1.02 3.54
CA ARG A 214 -11.82 -2.23 3.16
C ARG A 214 -10.33 -2.04 3.38
N LEU A 215 -9.70 -3.04 4.00
CA LEU A 215 -8.26 -3.17 4.12
C LEU A 215 -7.78 -4.32 3.23
N VAL A 216 -6.73 -4.07 2.44
CA VAL A 216 -6.03 -5.08 1.64
C VAL A 216 -4.58 -5.14 2.09
N MET A 217 -4.12 -6.30 2.54
CA MET A 217 -2.77 -6.52 3.03
C MET A 217 -2.08 -7.65 2.27
N TYR A 218 -0.81 -7.45 1.94
CA TYR A 218 0.03 -8.37 1.17
C TYR A 218 1.50 -8.20 1.59
N ARG A 219 2.38 -9.09 1.13
CA ARG A 219 3.83 -8.93 1.40
C ARG A 219 4.39 -7.72 0.66
N SER A 220 5.16 -6.88 1.36
CA SER A 220 5.77 -5.66 0.81
C SER A 220 6.69 -5.91 -0.40
N ASN A 221 7.15 -7.16 -0.56
CA ASN A 221 8.01 -7.58 -1.66
C ASN A 221 7.23 -8.10 -2.88
N HIS A 222 5.89 -8.09 -2.89
CA HIS A 222 5.08 -8.44 -4.04
C HIS A 222 4.98 -7.25 -5.00
N LEU A 223 5.20 -7.46 -6.30
CA LEU A 223 5.03 -6.44 -7.32
C LEU A 223 3.59 -5.94 -7.38
N HIS A 224 3.38 -4.65 -7.12
CA HIS A 224 2.04 -4.09 -7.03
C HIS A 224 1.98 -2.66 -7.56
N SER A 225 0.76 -2.19 -7.81
CA SER A 225 0.48 -0.80 -8.15
C SER A 225 -0.96 -0.43 -7.80
N GLY A 226 -1.21 0.86 -7.55
CA GLY A 226 -2.56 1.39 -7.42
C GLY A 226 -3.26 1.46 -8.78
N ASN A 227 -4.53 1.07 -8.82
CA ASN A 227 -5.37 1.24 -10.02
C ASN A 227 -5.85 2.70 -10.03
N ILE A 228 -5.39 3.48 -10.99
CA ILE A 228 -5.75 4.89 -11.14
C ILE A 228 -6.23 5.10 -12.58
N ALA A 229 -7.54 5.31 -12.74
CA ALA A 229 -8.16 5.45 -14.05
C ALA A 229 -7.65 6.71 -14.79
N PRO A 230 -7.60 6.71 -16.14
CA PRO A 230 -7.25 7.91 -16.91
C PRO A 230 -8.17 9.12 -16.64
N THR A 231 -9.41 8.87 -16.21
CA THR A 231 -10.42 9.88 -15.87
C THR A 231 -10.33 10.38 -14.42
N PHE A 232 -9.39 9.85 -13.62
CA PHE A 232 -9.21 10.21 -12.22
C PHE A 232 -8.92 11.70 -12.06
N LYS A 233 -9.51 12.34 -11.03
CA LYS A 233 -9.51 13.80 -10.89
C LYS A 233 -8.33 14.37 -10.12
N PHE A 234 -7.54 13.52 -9.43
CA PHE A 234 -6.40 13.95 -8.62
C PHE A 234 -6.78 15.01 -7.56
N ASP A 235 -8.00 14.91 -7.04
CA ASP A 235 -8.52 15.82 -6.02
C ASP A 235 -7.73 15.66 -4.70
N PRO A 236 -7.06 16.72 -4.21
CA PRO A 236 -6.29 16.65 -2.97
C PRO A 236 -7.16 16.75 -1.71
N ASN A 237 -8.49 16.89 -1.82
CA ASN A 237 -9.39 16.97 -0.68
C ASN A 237 -9.62 15.58 -0.05
N PRO A 238 -9.28 15.34 1.23
CA PRO A 238 -9.43 14.03 1.87
C PRO A 238 -10.87 13.48 1.90
N ARG A 239 -11.90 14.32 1.74
CA ARG A 239 -13.30 13.88 1.73
C ARG A 239 -13.78 13.39 0.37
N THR A 240 -13.16 13.83 -0.72
CA THR A 240 -13.64 13.61 -2.10
C THR A 240 -12.58 12.98 -3.00
N GLY A 241 -11.31 12.99 -2.59
CA GLY A 241 -10.22 12.30 -3.27
C GLY A 241 -10.02 10.86 -2.79
N ARG A 242 -9.03 10.18 -3.38
CA ARG A 242 -8.61 8.83 -2.98
C ARG A 242 -7.81 8.89 -1.68
N LEU A 243 -8.49 8.97 -0.55
CA LEU A 243 -7.88 8.88 0.77
C LEU A 243 -7.69 7.42 1.17
N THR A 244 -6.47 7.08 1.58
CA THR A 244 -6.09 5.76 2.08
C THR A 244 -5.20 5.89 3.31
N LEU A 245 -5.17 4.84 4.13
CA LEU A 245 -4.13 4.63 5.13
C LEU A 245 -3.21 3.52 4.62
N ASN A 246 -1.96 3.89 4.35
CA ASN A 246 -0.94 2.95 3.92
C ASN A 246 -0.11 2.54 5.12
N THR A 247 -0.20 1.27 5.50
CA THR A 247 0.45 0.71 6.69
C THR A 247 1.54 -0.27 6.31
N PHE A 248 2.69 -0.13 6.95
CA PHE A 248 3.83 -1.02 6.81
C PHE A 248 4.13 -1.71 8.13
N VAL A 249 4.25 -3.03 8.09
CA VAL A 249 4.72 -3.85 9.22
C VAL A 249 6.10 -4.35 8.86
N HIS A 250 7.10 -3.87 9.61
CA HIS A 250 8.46 -4.36 9.48
C HIS A 250 8.66 -5.54 10.40
N CYS A 251 9.04 -6.68 9.83
CA CYS A 251 9.38 -7.89 10.56
C CYS A 251 10.88 -8.16 10.49
N GLN A 252 11.40 -8.86 11.48
CA GLN A 252 12.68 -9.54 11.39
C GLN A 252 12.54 -10.76 10.46
N GLU A 253 13.61 -11.04 9.71
CA GLU A 253 13.73 -12.23 8.87
C GLU A 253 13.96 -13.50 9.69
#